data_AF-A0A933RGJ8-F1
#
_entry.id   AF-A0A933RGJ8-F1
#
_cell.length_a   1.000
_cell.length_b   1.000
_cell.length_c   1.000
_cell.angle_alpha   90.00
_cell.angle_beta   90.00
_cell.angle_gamma   90.00
#
_symmetry.space_group_name_H-M   'P 1'
#
loop_
_entity.id
_entity.type
_entity.pdbx_description
1 polymer ?
#
loop_
_entity_poly.entity_id
_entity_poly.type
_entity_poly.pdbx_seq_one_letter_code
_entity_poly.pdbx_strand_id
1 'polypeptide(L)'
;MHERARGRGVGRILYWAIRVLLTPPLRLWIRVTFAGREHLPREGAVILAPNHKSLLDPFLLSFAGRRPLRFMAKVELFKGPLGRLLVRLGAFPVHRGEADEEAL
;
A
#
# COMPACT_ATOMS: atom_id res chain seq x y z
N MET A 1 -2.33 16.22 -8.12
CA MET A 1 -2.18 14.73 -8.02
C MET A 1 -2.51 14.22 -6.62
N HIS A 2 -2.15 14.96 -5.56
CA HIS A 2 -2.45 14.66 -4.15
C HIS A 2 -3.94 14.37 -3.90
N GLU A 3 -4.85 15.25 -4.32
CA GLU A 3 -6.31 15.02 -4.19
C GLU A 3 -6.79 13.75 -4.92
N ARG A 4 -6.25 13.46 -6.11
CA ARG A 4 -6.62 12.25 -6.87
C ARG A 4 -6.18 10.96 -6.17
N ALA A 5 -5.09 11.00 -5.41
CA ALA A 5 -4.59 9.87 -4.64
C ALA A 5 -5.37 9.66 -3.33
N ARG A 6 -5.85 10.75 -2.72
CA ARG A 6 -6.68 10.71 -1.52
C ARG A 6 -8.14 10.33 -1.82
N GLY A 7 -8.70 10.81 -2.94
CA GLY A 7 -10.12 10.66 -3.31
C GLY A 7 -10.48 9.51 -4.26
N ARG A 8 -9.54 8.96 -5.05
CA ARG A 8 -9.82 7.77 -5.87
C ARG A 8 -9.48 6.49 -5.11
N GLY A 9 -10.41 5.53 -5.13
CA GLY A 9 -10.19 4.19 -4.60
C GLY A 9 -9.15 3.38 -5.38
N VAL A 10 -8.73 2.26 -4.81
CA VAL A 10 -7.73 1.36 -5.42
C VAL A 10 -8.29 0.76 -6.71
N GLY A 11 -7.48 0.75 -7.79
CA GLY A 11 -7.83 0.10 -9.04
C GLY A 11 -7.84 -1.42 -8.88
N ARG A 12 -8.98 -1.99 -8.48
CA ARG A 12 -9.12 -3.40 -8.05
C ARG A 12 -8.48 -4.40 -9.03
N ILE A 13 -8.77 -4.29 -10.32
CA ILE A 13 -8.23 -5.19 -11.35
C ILE A 13 -6.71 -5.12 -11.39
N LEU A 14 -6.15 -3.90 -11.48
CA LEU A 14 -4.71 -3.69 -11.55
C LEU A 14 -4.01 -4.16 -10.27
N TYR A 15 -4.60 -3.86 -9.11
CA TYR A 15 -4.07 -4.29 -7.81
C TYR A 15 -4.00 -5.81 -7.71
N TRP A 16 -5.07 -6.53 -8.05
CA TRP A 16 -5.08 -7.99 -8.00
C TRP A 16 -4.17 -8.62 -9.05
N ALA A 17 -4.11 -8.05 -10.26
CA ALA A 17 -3.18 -8.51 -11.30
C ALA A 17 -1.72 -8.40 -10.82
N ILE A 18 -1.32 -7.24 -10.30
CA ILE A 18 0.03 -7.01 -9.77
C ILE A 18 0.29 -7.91 -8.57
N ARG A 19 -0.69 -8.07 -7.68
CA ARG A 19 -0.55 -8.96 -6.52
C ARG A 19 -0.31 -10.41 -6.95
N VAL A 20 -1.11 -10.95 -7.86
CA VAL A 20 -0.95 -12.34 -8.36
C VAL A 20 0.38 -12.49 -9.10
N LEU A 21 0.78 -11.49 -9.90
CA LEU A 21 2.04 -11.52 -10.62
C LEU A 21 3.26 -11.50 -9.69
N LEU A 22 3.25 -10.64 -8.66
CA LEU A 22 4.40 -10.45 -7.77
C LEU A 22 4.45 -11.44 -6.60
N THR A 23 3.33 -12.07 -6.21
CA THR A 23 3.30 -12.96 -5.04
C THR A 23 4.19 -14.21 -5.19
N PRO A 24 4.12 -15.00 -6.28
CA PRO A 24 4.94 -16.20 -6.44
C PRO A 24 6.46 -15.93 -6.39
N PRO A 25 7.02 -15.00 -7.20
CA PRO A 25 8.46 -14.77 -7.18
C PRO A 25 8.94 -14.20 -5.85
N LEU A 26 8.17 -13.29 -5.22
CA LEU A 26 8.55 -12.71 -3.93
C LEU A 26 8.49 -13.74 -2.79
N ARG A 27 7.56 -14.69 -2.82
CA ARG A 27 7.52 -15.78 -1.84
C ARG A 27 8.65 -16.79 -2.01
N LEU A 28 9.14 -16.96 -3.24
CA LEU A 28 10.31 -17.81 -3.50
C LEU A 28 11.61 -17.13 -3.05
N TRP A 29 11.72 -15.81 -3.29
CA TRP A 29 12.90 -15.03 -2.92
C TRP A 29 12.96 -14.70 -1.43
N ILE A 30 11.82 -14.42 -0.80
CA ILE A 30 11.71 -14.01 0.60
C ILE A 30 10.89 -15.05 1.36
N ARG A 31 11.50 -15.66 2.39
CA ARG A 31 10.76 -16.50 3.35
C ARG A 31 9.88 -15.63 4.24
N VAL A 32 8.62 -15.48 3.84
CA VAL A 32 7.59 -14.79 4.63
C VAL A 32 6.76 -15.80 5.43
N THR A 33 6.70 -15.60 6.74
CA THR A 33 5.74 -16.27 7.64
C THR A 33 4.68 -15.27 8.09
N PHE A 34 3.47 -15.76 8.34
CA PHE A 34 2.39 -14.95 8.86
C PHE A 34 1.84 -15.60 10.14
N ALA A 35 1.71 -14.82 11.20
CA ALA A 35 1.02 -15.19 12.43
C ALA A 35 -0.07 -14.14 12.71
N GLY A 36 -1.17 -14.53 13.36
CA GLY A 36 -2.22 -13.59 13.76
C GLY A 36 -3.05 -13.01 12.60
N ARG A 37 -3.11 -13.67 11.44
CA ARG A 37 -3.85 -13.16 10.26
C ARG A 37 -5.36 -13.08 10.50
N GLU A 38 -5.86 -13.89 11.42
CA GLU A 38 -7.23 -13.94 11.90
C GLU A 38 -7.67 -12.66 12.59
N HIS A 39 -6.73 -11.88 13.16
CA HIS A 39 -7.01 -10.58 13.77
C HIS A 39 -7.25 -9.47 12.72
N LEU A 40 -6.96 -9.71 11.44
CA LEU A 40 -7.24 -8.73 10.39
C LEU A 40 -8.75 -8.69 10.11
N PRO A 41 -9.41 -7.54 10.34
CA PRO A 41 -10.84 -7.41 10.07
C PRO A 41 -11.13 -7.66 8.59
N ARG A 42 -12.14 -8.48 8.32
CA ARG A 42 -12.60 -8.71 6.94
C ARG A 42 -13.27 -7.45 6.37
N GLU A 43 -14.02 -6.76 7.21
CA GLU A 43 -14.83 -5.59 6.88
C GLU A 43 -14.53 -4.44 7.86
N GLY A 44 -15.06 -3.24 7.59
CA GLY A 44 -14.82 -2.06 8.40
C GLY A 44 -13.43 -1.43 8.27
N ALA A 45 -13.25 -0.24 8.83
CA ALA A 45 -11.99 0.50 8.79
C ALA A 45 -10.91 -0.17 9.66
N VAL A 46 -9.66 -0.17 9.20
CA VAL A 46 -8.50 -0.60 9.99
C VAL A 46 -7.30 0.28 9.63
N ILE A 47 -6.47 0.57 10.63
CA ILE A 47 -5.16 1.18 10.43
C ILE A 47 -4.12 0.09 10.71
N LEU A 48 -3.24 -0.17 9.75
CA LEU A 48 -2.08 -1.02 9.95
C LEU A 48 -0.87 -0.13 10.19
N ALA A 49 -0.20 -0.32 11.33
CA ALA A 49 1.00 0.42 11.72
C ALA A 49 2.21 -0.53 11.79
N PRO A 50 2.72 -1.02 10.63
CA PRO A 50 3.88 -1.90 10.58
C PRO A 50 5.17 -1.13 10.86
N ASN A 51 6.20 -1.83 11.34
CA ASN A 51 7.56 -1.31 11.27
C ASN A 51 7.98 -1.20 9.79
N HIS A 52 8.44 -0.02 9.38
CA HIS A 52 8.85 0.22 8.00
C HIS A 52 10.35 -0.04 7.82
N LYS A 53 10.71 -1.13 7.15
CA LYS A 53 12.09 -1.55 6.89
C LYS A 53 12.48 -1.42 5.43
N SER A 54 11.53 -1.48 4.50
CA SER A 54 11.85 -1.52 3.07
C SER A 54 10.76 -0.95 2.17
N LEU A 55 11.12 -0.62 0.93
CA LEU A 55 10.16 -0.25 -0.11
C LEU A 55 9.20 -1.39 -0.48
N LEU A 56 9.53 -2.64 -0.13
CA LEU A 56 8.70 -3.81 -0.41
C LEU A 56 7.61 -4.04 0.64
N ASP A 57 7.66 -3.34 1.77
CA ASP A 57 6.72 -3.56 2.88
C ASP A 57 5.24 -3.48 2.45
N PRO A 58 4.79 -2.51 1.62
CA PRO A 58 3.40 -2.46 1.17
C PRO A 58 2.99 -3.72 0.38
N PHE A 59 3.90 -4.27 -0.43
CA PHE A 59 3.66 -5.50 -1.18
C PHE A 59 3.63 -6.72 -0.27
N LEU A 60 4.55 -6.82 0.68
CA LEU A 60 4.58 -7.94 1.63
C LEU A 60 3.36 -7.94 2.56
N LEU A 61 2.92 -6.76 3.01
CA LEU A 61 1.70 -6.60 3.80
C LEU A 61 0.45 -6.93 2.97
N SER A 62 0.47 -6.63 1.67
CA SER A 62 -0.61 -7.04 0.77
C SER A 62 -0.79 -8.56 0.77
N PHE A 63 0.26 -9.36 1.01
CA PHE A 63 0.16 -10.82 1.08
C PHE A 63 -0.58 -11.30 2.34
N ALA A 64 -0.47 -10.57 3.44
CA ALA A 64 -1.16 -10.85 4.70
C ALA A 64 -2.66 -10.48 4.61
N GLY A 65 -2.95 -9.34 3.96
CA GLY A 65 -4.30 -8.81 3.83
C GLY A 65 -5.19 -9.58 2.84
N ARG A 66 -6.51 -9.61 3.13
CA ARG A 66 -7.54 -10.13 2.21
C ARG A 66 -8.15 -9.06 1.31
N ARG A 67 -7.81 -7.80 1.55
CA ARG A 67 -8.36 -6.63 0.87
C ARG A 67 -7.25 -5.70 0.37
N PRO A 68 -7.51 -4.85 -0.63
CA PRO A 68 -6.56 -3.83 -1.04
C PRO A 68 -6.15 -2.92 0.12
N LEU A 69 -4.86 -2.68 0.26
CA LEU A 69 -4.33 -1.76 1.25
C LEU A 69 -4.15 -0.38 0.64
N ARG A 70 -4.41 0.66 1.45
CA ARG A 70 -3.98 2.02 1.16
C ARG A 70 -2.78 2.32 2.02
N PHE A 71 -1.75 2.94 1.46
CA PHE A 71 -0.51 3.19 2.17
C PHE A 71 0.02 4.59 1.90
N MET A 72 0.63 5.17 2.93
CA MET A 72 1.31 6.45 2.85
C MET A 72 2.67 6.24 2.17
N ALA A 73 3.01 7.10 1.22
CA ALA A 73 4.32 7.09 0.57
C ALA A 73 4.83 8.53 0.40
N LYS A 74 6.16 8.70 0.38
CA LYS A 74 6.79 10.03 0.25
C LYS A 74 6.36 10.71 -1.05
N VAL A 75 6.04 12.00 -1.01
CA VAL A 75 5.55 12.78 -2.16
C VAL A 75 6.44 12.67 -3.41
N GLU A 76 7.75 12.54 -3.24
CA GLU A 76 8.71 12.47 -4.34
C GLU A 76 8.56 11.20 -5.18
N LEU A 77 7.98 10.12 -4.61
CA LEU A 77 7.67 8.89 -5.33
C LEU A 77 6.51 9.06 -6.32
N PHE A 78 5.76 10.17 -6.24
CA PHE A 78 4.59 10.41 -7.08
C PHE A 78 4.91 11.14 -8.39
N LYS A 79 6.20 11.32 -8.72
CA LYS A 79 6.63 11.93 -9.98
C LYS A 79 6.61 10.91 -11.14
N GLY A 80 6.20 11.36 -12.32
CA GLY A 80 6.24 10.57 -13.55
C GLY A 80 5.25 9.39 -13.65
N PRO A 81 5.51 8.42 -14.54
CA PRO A 81 4.64 7.25 -14.75
C PRO A 81 4.50 6.36 -13.50
N LEU A 82 5.57 6.23 -12.72
CA LEU A 82 5.59 5.42 -11.50
C LEU A 82 4.61 5.96 -10.45
N GLY A 83 4.54 7.29 -10.28
CA GLY A 83 3.54 7.91 -9.40
C GLY A 83 2.11 7.59 -9.77
N ARG A 84 1.78 7.58 -11.08
CA ARG A 84 0.44 7.17 -11.56
C ARG A 84 0.11 5.72 -11.23
N LEU A 85 1.11 4.83 -11.30
CA LEU A 85 0.96 3.43 -10.93
C LEU A 85 0.71 3.28 -9.42
N LEU A 86 1.52 3.96 -8.59
CA LEU A 86 1.41 3.93 -7.13
C LEU A 86 0.03 4.41 -6.66
N VAL A 87 -0.49 5.50 -7.22
CA VAL A 87 -1.85 5.97 -6.92
C VAL A 87 -2.90 4.89 -7.21
N ARG A 88 -2.80 4.21 -8.36
CA ARG A 88 -3.75 3.14 -8.72
C ARG A 88 -3.62 1.91 -7.82
N LEU A 89 -2.44 1.67 -7.25
CA LEU A 89 -2.17 0.62 -6.27
C LEU A 89 -2.63 0.97 -4.85
N GLY A 90 -3.11 2.19 -4.60
CA GLY A 90 -3.60 2.64 -3.30
C GLY A 90 -2.61 3.48 -2.49
N ALA A 91 -1.48 3.86 -3.07
CA ALA A 91 -0.54 4.78 -2.44
C ALA A 91 -1.10 6.20 -2.45
N PHE A 92 -0.91 6.94 -1.36
CA PHE A 92 -1.17 8.37 -1.33
C PHE A 92 0.03 9.13 -0.76
N PRO A 93 0.32 10.34 -1.30
CA PRO A 93 1.48 11.11 -0.94
C PRO A 93 1.34 11.69 0.46
N VAL A 94 2.45 11.72 1.19
CA VAL A 94 2.61 12.44 2.46
C VAL A 94 3.90 13.25 2.44
N HIS A 95 3.85 14.42 3.08
CA HIS A 95 5.01 15.26 3.37
C HIS A 95 5.61 14.79 4.70
N ARG A 96 6.91 14.46 4.72
CA ARG A 96 7.59 14.03 5.96
C ARG A 96 8.28 15.25 6.58
N GLY A 97 7.94 15.57 7.83
CA GLY A 97 8.57 16.66 8.59
C GLY A 97 7.81 18.00 8.54
N GLU A 98 6.78 18.10 7.72
CA GLU A 98 5.80 19.18 7.76
C GLU A 98 4.54 18.64 8.44
N ALA A 99 3.97 19.37 9.40
CA ALA A 99 2.63 19.08 9.86
C ALA A 99 1.70 19.35 8.67
N ASP A 100 1.06 18.30 8.16
CA ASP A 100 0.10 18.41 7.07
C ASP A 100 -1.15 19.08 7.68
N GLU A 101 -1.24 20.42 7.59
CA GLU A 101 -2.34 21.21 8.19
C GLU A 101 -3.71 20.77 7.62
N GLU A 102 -3.74 20.18 6.43
CA GLU A 102 -4.94 19.56 5.82
C GLU A 102 -5.38 18.23 6.49
N ALA A 103 -4.60 17.69 7.43
CA ALA A 103 -4.95 16.47 8.17
C ALA A 103 -5.68 16.74 9.50
N LEU A 104 -5.84 18.01 9.87
CA LEU A 104 -6.69 18.48 10.98
C LEU A 104 -8.10 18.82 10.46
#